data_AF-A0A9D2ZRN6-F1
#
_entry.id   AF-A0A9D2ZRN6-F1
#
_cell.length_a   1.000
_cell.length_b   1.000
_cell.length_c   1.000
_cell.angle_alpha   90.00
_cell.angle_beta   90.00
_cell.angle_gamma   90.00
#
_symmetry.space_group_name_H-M   'P 1'
#
loop_
_entity.id
_entity.type
_entity.pdbx_description
1 polymer ?
#
loop_
_entity_poly.entity_id
_entity_poly.type
_entity_poly.pdbx_seq_one_letter_code
_entity_poly.pdbx_strand_id
1 'polypeptide(L)'
;MTYSSVITKPQPSDVEIAQAHTLEPIADIAERAGIPGEALIPYGTTKAKVDVPALRTTDVWDKPLGRTVLVTAMSPTPAGEGKSTTLIGLADALRTAGQNTIVA
;
A
#
# COMPACT_ATOMS: atom_id res chain seq x y z
N MET A 1 -29.92 -25.71 -25.98
CA MET A 1 -29.49 -24.78 -24.92
C MET A 1 -28.12 -25.22 -24.43
N THR A 2 -27.06 -24.71 -25.03
CA THR A 2 -25.68 -25.03 -24.67
C THR A 2 -25.21 -24.04 -23.60
N TYR A 3 -24.94 -24.55 -22.40
CA TYR A 3 -24.27 -23.79 -21.35
C TYR A 3 -22.86 -23.42 -21.83
N SER A 4 -22.61 -22.14 -22.03
CA SER A 4 -21.25 -21.62 -22.21
C SER A 4 -20.53 -21.76 -20.87
N SER A 5 -19.69 -22.78 -20.74
CA SER A 5 -18.77 -22.89 -19.62
C SER A 5 -17.84 -21.67 -19.65
N VAL A 6 -18.07 -20.72 -18.76
CA VAL A 6 -17.11 -19.64 -18.51
C VAL A 6 -15.85 -20.34 -18.00
N ILE A 7 -14.83 -20.45 -18.86
CA ILE A 7 -13.52 -20.92 -18.45
C ILE A 7 -12.92 -19.80 -17.61
N THR A 8 -13.09 -19.89 -16.29
CA THR A 8 -12.37 -19.05 -15.33
C THR A 8 -10.90 -19.44 -15.42
N LYS A 9 -10.03 -18.51 -15.83
CA LYS A 9 -8.59 -18.70 -15.67
C LYS A 9 -8.30 -19.07 -14.19
N PRO A 10 -7.40 -20.02 -13.92
CA PRO A 10 -7.00 -20.33 -12.56
C PRO A 10 -6.50 -19.06 -11.87
N GLN A 11 -6.95 -18.81 -10.65
CA GLN A 11 -6.43 -17.71 -9.85
C GLN A 11 -4.97 -18.02 -9.50
N PRO A 12 -4.01 -17.15 -9.84
CA PRO A 12 -2.61 -17.34 -9.45
C PRO A 12 -2.47 -17.26 -7.92
N SER A 13 -1.46 -17.94 -7.40
CA SER A 13 -1.10 -17.84 -5.99
C SER A 13 -0.55 -16.44 -5.64
N ASP A 14 -0.63 -16.06 -4.37
CA ASP A 14 -0.14 -14.76 -3.89
C ASP A 14 1.34 -14.53 -4.25
N VAL A 15 2.16 -15.60 -4.21
CA VAL A 15 3.58 -15.54 -4.57
C VAL A 15 3.77 -15.28 -6.06
N GLU A 16 2.99 -15.93 -6.93
CA GLU A 16 3.04 -15.70 -8.37
C GLU A 16 2.62 -14.27 -8.73
N ILE A 17 1.57 -13.75 -8.07
CA ILE A 17 1.14 -12.36 -8.23
C ILE A 17 2.26 -11.40 -7.82
N ALA A 18 2.89 -11.64 -6.67
CA ALA A 18 3.97 -10.79 -6.16
C ALA A 18 5.21 -10.81 -7.07
N GLN A 19 5.58 -11.98 -7.59
CA GLN A 19 6.74 -12.14 -8.48
C GLN A 19 6.51 -11.56 -9.88
N ALA A 20 5.26 -11.54 -10.36
CA ALA A 20 4.90 -10.94 -11.64
C ALA A 20 4.90 -9.41 -11.60
N HIS A 21 4.86 -8.79 -10.41
CA HIS A 21 4.82 -7.34 -10.28
C HIS A 21 6.21 -6.71 -10.40
N THR A 22 6.31 -5.64 -11.19
CA THR A 22 7.52 -4.81 -11.27
C THR A 22 7.41 -3.70 -10.24
N LEU A 23 8.24 -3.78 -9.20
CA LEU A 23 8.27 -2.78 -8.13
C LEU A 23 8.83 -1.44 -8.63
N GLU A 24 8.16 -0.36 -8.25
CA GLU A 24 8.69 1.00 -8.44
C GLU A 24 9.85 1.29 -7.47
N PRO A 25 10.81 2.16 -7.85
CA PRO A 25 11.81 2.67 -6.93
C PRO A 25 11.17 3.32 -5.70
N ILE A 26 11.70 3.02 -4.52
CA ILE A 26 11.17 3.55 -3.26
C ILE A 26 11.32 5.07 -3.15
N ALA A 27 12.30 5.64 -3.86
CA ALA A 27 12.50 7.10 -3.93
C ALA A 27 11.31 7.79 -4.60
N ASP A 28 10.80 7.24 -5.70
CA ASP A 28 9.65 7.79 -6.44
C ASP A 28 8.36 7.71 -5.59
N ILE A 29 8.19 6.60 -4.85
CA ILE A 29 7.08 6.44 -3.90
C ILE A 29 7.17 7.48 -2.76
N ALA A 30 8.37 7.68 -2.21
CA ALA A 30 8.60 8.62 -1.12
C ALA A 30 8.39 10.08 -1.54
N GLU A 31 8.81 10.46 -2.75
CA GLU A 31 8.53 11.77 -3.32
C GLU A 31 7.02 12.03 -3.40
N ARG A 32 6.24 11.06 -3.91
CA ARG A 32 4.77 11.15 -3.94
C ARG A 32 4.13 11.23 -2.55
N ALA A 33 4.80 10.70 -1.53
CA ALA A 33 4.39 10.79 -0.13
C ALA A 33 4.85 12.11 0.55
N GLY A 34 5.62 12.96 -0.15
CA GLY A 34 6.18 14.20 0.40
C GLY A 34 7.34 13.97 1.35
N ILE A 35 8.02 12.83 1.27
CA ILE A 35 9.22 12.51 2.06
C ILE A 35 10.44 12.83 1.19
N PRO A 36 11.28 13.80 1.58
CA PRO A 36 12.40 14.20 0.75
C PRO A 36 13.55 13.20 0.84
N GLY A 37 14.40 13.19 -0.19
CA GLY A 37 15.46 12.20 -0.36
C GLY A 37 16.48 12.18 0.79
N GLU A 38 16.78 13.34 1.38
CA GLU A 38 17.67 13.46 2.55
C GLU A 38 17.12 12.79 3.81
N ALA A 39 15.81 12.56 3.89
CA ALA A 39 15.15 11.85 4.97
C ALA A 39 14.95 10.35 4.67
N LEU A 40 15.49 9.83 3.56
CA LEU A 40 15.43 8.42 3.20
C LEU A 40 16.78 7.74 3.42
N ILE A 41 16.74 6.57 4.04
CA ILE A 41 17.88 5.66 4.19
C ILE A 41 17.57 4.39 3.38
N PRO A 42 18.03 4.28 2.13
CA PRO A 42 17.69 3.16 1.25
C PRO A 42 18.30 1.82 1.67
N TYR A 43 17.55 0.75 1.46
CA TYR A 43 17.95 -0.65 1.63
C TYR A 43 17.68 -1.41 0.32
N GLY A 44 18.56 -1.18 -0.66
CA GLY A 44 18.31 -1.50 -2.06
C GLY A 44 17.39 -0.46 -2.71
N THR A 45 16.77 -0.82 -3.83
CA THR A 45 15.99 0.12 -4.65
C THR A 45 14.51 0.22 -4.24
N THR A 46 13.98 -0.76 -3.53
CA THR A 46 12.54 -0.90 -3.26
C THR A 46 12.14 -0.75 -1.80
N LYS A 47 13.10 -0.45 -0.91
CA LYS A 47 12.89 -0.37 0.54
C LYS A 47 13.75 0.75 1.12
N ALA A 48 13.24 1.48 2.10
CA ALA A 48 14.00 2.49 2.82
C ALA A 48 13.48 2.62 4.26
N LYS A 49 14.32 3.14 5.16
CA LYS A 49 13.86 3.73 6.42
C LYS A 49 13.65 5.23 6.22
N VAL A 50 12.74 5.80 7.00
CA VAL A 50 12.53 7.25 7.09
C VAL A 50 13.28 7.78 8.31
N ASP A 51 14.17 8.76 8.09
CA ASP A 51 14.87 9.49 9.15
C ASP A 51 13.94 10.58 9.70
N VAL A 52 13.34 10.31 10.86
CA VAL A 52 12.40 11.22 11.52
C VAL A 52 13.07 12.54 11.93
N PRO A 53 14.26 12.57 12.56
CA PRO A 53 15.01 13.81 12.78
C PRO A 53 15.20 14.68 11.53
N ALA A 54 15.61 14.10 10.40
CA ALA A 54 15.75 14.84 9.15
C ALA A 54 14.38 15.33 8.63
N LEU A 55 13.33 14.51 8.74
CA LEU A 55 11.98 14.94 8.36
C LEU A 55 11.47 16.10 9.21
N ARG A 56 11.90 16.21 10.48
CA ARG A 56 11.54 17.33 11.38
C ARG A 56 12.14 18.67 10.97
N THR A 57 13.13 18.70 10.08
CA THR A 57 13.67 19.96 9.55
C THR A 57 12.93 20.44 8.29
N THR A 58 11.87 19.73 7.88
CA THR A 58 11.04 20.04 6.71
C THR A 58 9.70 20.64 7.11
N ASP A 59 8.95 21.18 6.14
CA ASP A 59 7.61 21.74 6.32
C ASP A 59 6.51 20.67 6.57
N VAL A 60 6.86 19.38 6.55
CA VAL A 60 5.89 18.27 6.64
C VAL A 60 5.08 18.32 7.93
N TRP A 61 5.68 18.81 9.02
CA TRP A 61 5.03 18.90 10.33
C TRP A 61 4.09 20.11 10.47
N ASP A 62 4.21 21.08 9.58
CA ASP A 62 3.33 22.26 9.54
C ASP A 62 2.06 22.00 8.72
N LYS A 63 2.02 20.89 7.99
CA LYS A 63 0.87 20.49 7.18
C LYS A 63 -0.28 19.99 8.07
N PRO A 64 -1.55 20.29 7.71
CA PRO A 64 -2.70 19.73 8.41
C PRO A 64 -2.65 18.20 8.44
N LEU A 65 -3.05 17.62 9.58
CA LEU A 65 -3.15 16.16 9.70
C LEU A 65 -4.18 15.61 8.70
N GLY A 66 -3.84 14.46 8.11
CA GLY A 66 -4.76 13.69 7.28
C GLY A 66 -5.89 13.03 8.11
N ARG A 67 -6.81 12.37 7.41
CA ARG A 67 -7.85 11.56 8.06
C ARG A 67 -7.30 10.18 8.42
N THR A 68 -7.61 9.71 9.62
CA THR A 68 -7.24 8.36 10.09
C THR A 68 -8.42 7.41 9.97
N VAL A 69 -8.25 6.31 9.26
CA VAL A 69 -9.25 5.24 9.11
C VAL A 69 -8.73 3.97 9.77
N LEU A 70 -9.40 3.53 10.84
CA LEU A 70 -9.08 2.27 11.52
C LEU A 70 -9.84 1.12 10.87
N VAL A 71 -9.12 0.17 10.28
CA VAL A 71 -9.69 -1.08 9.77
C VAL A 71 -9.62 -2.16 10.85
N THR A 72 -10.77 -2.64 11.28
CA THR A 72 -10.92 -3.71 12.26
C THR A 72 -11.75 -4.86 11.70
N ALA A 73 -11.74 -6.00 12.39
CA ALA A 73 -12.53 -7.18 12.04
C ALA A 73 -13.19 -7.76 13.29
N MET A 74 -14.10 -8.71 13.10
CA MET A 74 -14.62 -9.55 14.18
C MET A 74 -13.51 -10.43 14.78
N SER A 75 -13.83 -11.16 15.86
CA SER A 75 -12.92 -12.14 16.44
C SER A 75 -12.43 -13.15 15.40
N PRO A 76 -11.14 -13.52 15.38
CA PRO A 76 -10.59 -14.42 14.37
C PRO A 76 -11.29 -15.78 14.33
N THR A 77 -11.46 -16.29 13.12
CA THR A 77 -12.02 -17.61 12.81
C THR A 77 -11.09 -18.37 11.85
N PRO A 78 -11.17 -19.72 11.78
CA PRO A 78 -10.38 -20.48 10.82
C PRO A 78 -10.63 -20.16 9.34
N ALA A 79 -11.77 -19.54 9.01
CA ALA A 79 -12.10 -19.17 7.64
C ALA A 79 -11.29 -17.96 7.13
N GLY A 80 -10.79 -17.13 8.04
CA GLY A 80 -10.06 -15.89 7.73
C GLY A 80 -10.98 -14.74 7.34
N GLU A 81 -10.79 -13.59 7.96
CA GLU A 81 -11.65 -12.42 7.79
C GLU A 81 -11.17 -11.49 6.67
N GLY A 82 -9.96 -11.69 6.14
CA GLY A 82 -9.41 -10.88 5.05
C GLY A 82 -9.12 -9.42 5.44
N LYS A 83 -8.86 -9.13 6.71
CA LYS A 83 -8.63 -7.75 7.23
C LYS A 83 -7.54 -7.02 6.46
N SER A 84 -6.35 -7.63 6.32
CA SER A 84 -5.21 -7.00 5.63
C SER A 84 -5.47 -6.83 4.13
N THR A 85 -6.09 -7.82 3.49
CA THR A 85 -6.49 -7.74 2.07
C THR A 85 -7.46 -6.58 1.85
N THR A 86 -8.42 -6.41 2.76
CA THR A 86 -9.40 -5.31 2.72
C THR A 86 -8.73 -3.96 2.97
N LEU A 87 -7.76 -3.88 3.88
CA LEU A 87 -6.99 -2.66 4.15
C LEU A 87 -6.22 -2.19 2.91
N ILE A 88 -5.49 -3.10 2.24
CA ILE A 88 -4.75 -2.77 1.01
C ILE A 88 -5.71 -2.39 -0.12
N GLY A 89 -6.77 -3.18 -0.35
CA GLY A 89 -7.75 -2.89 -1.40
C GLY A 89 -8.50 -1.57 -1.18
N LEU A 90 -8.80 -1.20 0.06
CA LEU A 90 -9.38 0.11 0.39
C LEU A 90 -8.43 1.25 0.05
N ALA A 91 -7.14 1.11 0.38
CA ALA A 91 -6.13 2.13 0.06
C ALA A 91 -5.95 2.30 -1.45
N ASP A 92 -5.91 1.21 -2.21
CA ASP A 92 -5.84 1.24 -3.68
C ASP A 92 -7.07 1.92 -4.30
N ALA A 93 -8.27 1.63 -3.78
CA ALA A 93 -9.50 2.28 -4.22
C ALA A 93 -9.49 3.79 -3.92
N LEU A 94 -9.01 4.21 -2.74
CA LEU A 94 -8.88 5.63 -2.39
C LEU A 94 -7.87 6.36 -3.27
N ARG A 95 -6.72 5.73 -3.57
CA ARG A 95 -5.73 6.26 -4.53
C ARG A 95 -6.35 6.41 -5.92
N THR A 96 -7.10 5.41 -6.39
CA THR A 96 -7.81 5.46 -7.67
C THR A 96 -8.87 6.58 -7.70
N ALA A 97 -9.50 6.86 -6.56
CA ALA A 97 -10.42 7.99 -6.37
C ALA A 97 -9.72 9.35 -6.18
N GLY A 98 -8.40 9.43 -6.39
CA GLY A 98 -7.62 10.68 -6.34
C GLY A 98 -7.25 11.15 -4.93
N GLN A 99 -7.42 10.33 -3.90
CA GLN A 99 -6.98 10.66 -2.54
C GLN A 99 -5.50 10.36 -2.35
N ASN A 100 -4.77 11.21 -1.60
CA ASN A 100 -3.43 10.84 -1.14
C ASN A 100 -3.58 9.90 0.08
N THR A 101 -3.15 8.66 -0.05
CA THR A 101 -3.43 7.59 0.93
C THR A 101 -2.18 6.73 1.12
N ILE A 102 -1.92 6.40 2.39
CA ILE A 102 -0.83 5.54 2.85
C ILE A 102 -1.44 4.51 3.79
N VAL A 103 -0.87 3.30 3.82
CA VAL A 103 -1.21 2.23 4.77
C VAL A 103 -0.12 2.13 5.82
N ALA A 104 -0.51 1.94 7.09
CA ALA A 104 0.38 1.79 8.24
C ALA A 104 -0.11 0.67 9.16
#